data_AF-A0A1H0WXS1-F1
#
_entry.id   AF-A0A1H0WXS1-F1
#
_cell.length_a   1.000
_cell.length_b   1.000
_cell.length_c   1.000
_cell.angle_alpha   90.00
_cell.angle_beta   90.00
_cell.angle_gamma   90.00
#
_symmetry.space_group_name_H-M   'P 1'
#
loop_
_entity.id
_entity.type
_entity.pdbx_description
1 polymer ?
#
loop_
_entity_poly.entity_id
_entity_poly.type
_entity_poly.pdbx_seq_one_letter_code
_entity_poly.pdbx_strand_id
1 'polypeptide(L)'
;MELILRRCFALVLLLPALASCTPNTFEWKEEILLHDGRRIIAERKDVAGGWAEPGQSGSTQKRTITFLDPDDPKKRYTHQITGSSNYLLLDFYRGVPWLIVSVGPFSVDTDCPIGSYETFTQVNGAWRSVSYTDLPREFTKPNMAVEYTPDMPDPRKKGKTLSAEEIQKLIASMKRVLAGASGTTWRLVEKNSHGRPIDCQAYPAVKNKDDKK
;
A
#
# COMPACT_ATOMS: atom_id res chain seq x y z
N MET A 1 -24.06 40.95 -62.37
CA MET A 1 -23.30 41.70 -61.35
C MET A 1 -23.54 41.00 -60.03
N GLU A 2 -22.84 39.87 -59.84
CA GLU A 2 -21.66 39.79 -58.94
C GLU A 2 -22.05 40.02 -57.47
N LEU A 3 -22.12 38.95 -56.68
CA LEU A 3 -21.11 38.72 -55.64
C LEU A 3 -21.21 37.30 -55.06
N ILE A 4 -20.06 36.65 -55.11
CA ILE A 4 -19.71 35.32 -54.60
C ILE A 4 -19.85 35.30 -53.07
N LEU A 5 -20.59 34.34 -52.49
CA LEU A 5 -20.53 34.10 -51.05
C LEU A 5 -20.48 32.61 -50.69
N ARG A 6 -19.25 32.24 -50.30
CA ARG A 6 -18.89 31.29 -49.23
C ARG A 6 -19.16 29.80 -49.45
N ARG A 7 -18.10 29.20 -49.98
CA ARG A 7 -17.54 27.90 -49.55
C ARG A 7 -17.76 27.66 -48.05
N CYS A 8 -18.58 26.67 -47.73
CA CYS A 8 -18.60 25.95 -46.46
C CYS A 8 -19.00 24.53 -46.83
N PHE A 9 -18.11 23.57 -46.61
CA PHE A 9 -18.35 22.13 -46.44
C PHE A 9 -17.13 21.36 -46.95
N ALA A 10 -16.24 21.07 -46.01
CA ALA A 10 -15.47 19.83 -45.86
C ALA A 10 -14.20 20.13 -45.04
N LEU A 11 -14.36 20.59 -43.79
CA LEU A 11 -13.30 20.44 -42.81
C LEU A 11 -13.39 18.99 -42.32
N VAL A 12 -12.55 18.14 -42.90
CA VAL A 12 -12.37 16.74 -42.50
C VAL A 12 -11.99 16.71 -41.02
N LEU A 13 -12.85 16.08 -40.23
CA LEU A 13 -12.66 15.75 -38.81
C LEU A 13 -11.42 14.86 -38.65
N LEU A 14 -10.24 15.46 -38.49
CA LEU A 14 -9.07 14.83 -37.89
C LEU A 14 -9.16 15.04 -36.38
N LEU A 15 -9.98 14.23 -35.71
CA LEU A 15 -9.83 14.00 -34.29
C LEU A 15 -8.68 13.00 -34.12
N PRO A 16 -7.48 13.40 -33.64
CA PRO A 16 -6.54 12.40 -33.18
C PRO A 16 -7.24 11.65 -32.04
N ALA A 17 -7.37 10.33 -32.19
CA ALA A 17 -7.75 9.47 -31.09
C ALA A 17 -6.69 9.65 -30.00
N LEU A 18 -6.94 10.57 -29.07
CA LEU A 18 -6.24 10.60 -27.79
C LEU A 18 -6.57 9.26 -27.14
N ALA A 19 -5.66 8.30 -27.32
CA ALA A 19 -5.64 7.11 -26.49
C ALA A 19 -5.56 7.61 -25.06
N SER A 20 -6.71 7.63 -24.40
CA SER A 20 -6.84 7.97 -22.99
C SER A 20 -5.84 7.11 -22.24
N CYS A 21 -4.80 7.74 -21.66
CA CYS A 21 -3.93 7.13 -20.66
C CYS A 21 -4.78 6.85 -19.43
N THR A 22 -5.58 5.79 -19.50
CA THR A 22 -6.30 5.26 -18.35
C THR A 22 -5.24 4.65 -17.43
N PRO A 23 -5.14 5.11 -16.17
CA PRO A 23 -4.23 4.52 -15.21
C PRO A 23 -4.51 3.02 -15.10
N ASN A 24 -3.48 2.19 -15.29
CA ASN A 24 -3.62 0.74 -15.15
C ASN A 24 -4.03 0.44 -13.71
N THR A 25 -5.24 -0.12 -13.56
CA THR A 25 -5.81 -0.45 -12.25
C THR A 25 -5.76 -1.95 -12.04
N PHE A 26 -5.30 -2.37 -10.87
CA PHE A 26 -5.18 -3.77 -10.48
C PHE A 26 -5.94 -4.01 -9.19
N GLU A 27 -6.84 -4.98 -9.19
CA GLU A 27 -7.67 -5.32 -8.04
C GLU A 27 -7.51 -6.80 -7.70
N TRP A 28 -7.38 -7.10 -6.41
CA TRP A 28 -7.30 -8.48 -5.91
C TRP A 28 -7.84 -8.57 -4.49
N LYS A 29 -7.98 -9.81 -4.01
CA LYS A 29 -8.48 -10.10 -2.66
C LYS A 29 -7.44 -10.89 -1.89
N GLU A 30 -7.35 -10.62 -0.59
CA GLU A 30 -6.50 -11.33 0.36
C GLU A 30 -7.37 -11.83 1.51
N GLU A 31 -7.27 -13.11 1.84
CA GLU A 31 -7.78 -13.67 3.09
C GLU A 31 -6.74 -13.42 4.19
N ILE A 32 -7.10 -12.58 5.14
CA ILE A 32 -6.22 -12.16 6.23
C ILE A 32 -6.54 -12.97 7.47
N LEU A 33 -5.54 -13.69 7.99
CA LEU A 33 -5.61 -14.35 9.29
C LEU A 33 -5.27 -13.32 10.39
N LEU A 34 -6.25 -13.07 11.25
CA LEU A 34 -6.13 -12.16 12.40
C LEU A 34 -5.39 -12.85 13.56
N HIS A 35 -4.87 -12.06 14.51
CA HIS A 35 -4.16 -12.59 15.68
C HIS A 35 -4.99 -13.55 16.54
N ASP A 36 -6.32 -13.40 16.55
CA ASP A 36 -7.26 -14.23 17.30
C ASP A 36 -7.69 -15.50 16.55
N GLY A 37 -7.15 -15.73 15.35
CA GLY A 37 -7.43 -16.90 14.51
C GLY A 37 -8.64 -16.74 13.58
N ARG A 38 -9.40 -15.64 13.68
CA ARG A 38 -10.45 -15.32 12.70
C ARG A 38 -9.85 -14.98 11.34
N ARG A 39 -10.65 -15.11 10.29
CA ARG A 39 -10.28 -14.75 8.92
C ARG A 39 -11.22 -13.70 8.36
N ILE A 40 -10.68 -12.73 7.65
CA ILE A 40 -11.45 -11.72 6.91
C ILE A 40 -10.96 -11.62 5.48
N ILE A 41 -11.79 -11.07 4.60
CA ILE A 41 -11.37 -10.74 3.23
C ILE A 41 -11.09 -9.23 3.14
N ALA A 42 -9.89 -8.90 2.70
CA ALA A 42 -9.50 -7.55 2.30
C ALA A 42 -9.43 -7.45 0.79
N GLU A 43 -10.13 -6.46 0.23
CA GLU A 43 -10.04 -6.08 -1.18
C GLU A 43 -8.94 -5.01 -1.33
N ARG A 44 -8.03 -5.23 -2.27
CA ARG A 44 -6.93 -4.31 -2.55
C ARG A 44 -7.02 -3.80 -3.96
N LYS A 45 -6.70 -2.52 -4.13
CA LYS A 45 -6.70 -1.82 -5.41
C LYS A 45 -5.46 -0.98 -5.54
N ASP A 46 -4.68 -1.26 -6.57
CA ASP A 46 -3.54 -0.43 -6.98
C ASP A 46 -3.89 0.34 -8.25
N VAL A 47 -3.54 1.62 -8.25
CA VAL A 47 -3.57 2.46 -9.44
C VAL A 47 -2.13 2.75 -9.83
N ALA A 48 -1.71 2.20 -10.96
CA ALA A 48 -0.40 2.47 -11.55
C ALA A 48 -0.45 3.75 -12.38
N GLY A 49 0.64 4.50 -12.37
CA GLY A 49 0.79 5.73 -13.15
C GLY A 49 2.23 6.23 -13.16
N GLY A 50 2.41 7.43 -13.69
CA GLY A 50 3.74 8.01 -13.91
C GLY A 50 4.41 7.50 -15.19
N TRP A 51 5.59 8.03 -15.48
CA TRP A 51 6.38 7.61 -16.62
C TRP A 51 6.89 6.18 -16.41
N ALA A 52 6.69 5.33 -17.42
CA ALA A 52 7.19 3.97 -17.47
C ALA A 52 7.97 3.80 -18.77
N GLU A 53 9.09 3.08 -18.72
CA GLU A 53 9.78 2.68 -19.94
C GLU A 53 8.86 1.76 -20.77
N PRO A 54 8.95 1.81 -22.11
CA PRO A 54 8.23 0.86 -22.96
C PRO A 54 8.51 -0.59 -22.54
N GLY A 55 7.45 -1.35 -22.22
CA GLY A 55 7.55 -2.73 -21.72
C GLY A 55 7.62 -2.87 -20.19
N GLN A 56 7.69 -1.77 -19.44
CA GLN A 56 7.57 -1.75 -17.98
C GLN A 56 6.18 -1.30 -17.53
N SER A 57 5.69 -1.83 -16.41
CA SER A 57 4.51 -1.28 -15.75
C SER A 57 4.87 0.03 -15.05
N GLY A 58 3.98 1.02 -15.13
CA GLY A 58 4.09 2.23 -14.32
C GLY A 58 4.15 1.91 -12.82
N SER A 59 4.78 2.81 -12.06
CA SER A 59 4.88 2.67 -10.61
C SER A 59 3.49 2.77 -9.95
N THR A 60 3.29 2.07 -8.83
CA THR A 60 2.08 2.25 -8.03
C THR A 60 2.05 3.68 -7.49
N GLN A 61 0.98 4.40 -7.82
CA GLN A 61 0.77 5.78 -7.38
C GLN A 61 -0.16 5.83 -6.18
N LYS A 62 -1.20 4.98 -6.19
CA LYS A 62 -2.20 4.90 -5.13
C LYS A 62 -2.51 3.44 -4.85
N ARG A 63 -2.69 3.13 -3.57
CA ARG A 63 -3.05 1.80 -3.09
C ARG A 63 -4.15 1.93 -2.04
N THR A 64 -5.27 1.27 -2.31
CA THR A 64 -6.45 1.27 -1.45
C THR A 64 -6.66 -0.13 -0.88
N ILE A 65 -7.04 -0.21 0.39
CA ILE A 65 -7.52 -1.44 1.03
C ILE A 65 -8.95 -1.20 1.52
N THR A 66 -9.83 -2.18 1.33
CA THR A 66 -11.20 -2.16 1.84
C THR A 66 -11.54 -3.51 2.48
N PHE A 67 -12.16 -3.49 3.66
CA PHE A 67 -12.55 -4.70 4.37
C PHE A 67 -13.76 -4.45 5.26
N LEU A 68 -14.43 -5.52 5.65
CA LEU A 68 -15.56 -5.48 6.58
C LEU A 68 -15.08 -5.70 8.01
N ASP A 69 -15.82 -5.16 8.96
CA ASP A 69 -15.65 -5.48 10.37
C ASP A 69 -16.03 -6.95 10.62
N PRO A 70 -15.19 -7.76 11.30
CA PRO A 70 -15.50 -9.16 11.57
C PRO A 70 -16.70 -9.34 12.50
N ASP A 71 -17.03 -8.33 13.31
CA ASP A 71 -18.13 -8.35 14.27
C ASP A 71 -19.39 -7.62 13.75
N ASP A 72 -19.24 -6.79 12.70
CA ASP A 72 -20.36 -6.12 12.02
C ASP A 72 -20.18 -6.12 10.49
N PRO A 73 -20.84 -7.03 9.74
CA PRO A 73 -20.68 -7.14 8.29
C PRO A 73 -21.23 -5.93 7.52
N LYS A 74 -21.98 -5.02 8.15
CA LYS A 74 -22.43 -3.77 7.53
C LYS A 74 -21.38 -2.66 7.63
N LYS A 75 -20.47 -2.77 8.60
CA LYS A 75 -19.42 -1.79 8.83
C LYS A 75 -18.24 -2.09 7.92
N ARG A 76 -17.88 -1.10 7.10
CA ARG A 76 -16.81 -1.19 6.10
C ARG A 76 -15.76 -0.13 6.41
N TYR A 77 -14.50 -0.51 6.27
CA TYR A 77 -13.37 0.40 6.37
C TYR A 77 -12.64 0.47 5.04
N THR A 78 -12.19 1.67 4.69
CA THR A 78 -11.36 1.92 3.50
C THR A 78 -10.20 2.84 3.89
N HIS A 79 -8.98 2.46 3.52
CA HIS A 79 -7.77 3.26 3.72
C HIS A 79 -6.98 3.37 2.42
N GLN A 80 -6.29 4.49 2.20
CA GLN A 80 -5.48 4.73 1.02
C GLN A 80 -4.08 5.19 1.42
N ILE A 81 -3.08 4.71 0.70
CA ILE A 81 -1.69 5.15 0.77
C ILE A 81 -1.19 5.49 -0.65
N THR A 82 -0.12 6.26 -0.74
CA THR A 82 0.46 6.72 -2.00
C THR A 82 1.89 6.25 -2.22
N GLY A 83 2.32 6.33 -3.48
CA GLY A 83 3.63 5.89 -3.92
C GLY A 83 3.83 4.38 -3.74
N SER A 84 5.07 4.01 -3.45
CA SER A 84 5.45 2.60 -3.27
C SER A 84 5.20 2.06 -1.86
N SER A 85 4.51 2.81 -0.99
CA SER A 85 4.08 2.31 0.33
C SER A 85 3.18 1.09 0.25
N ASN A 86 3.22 0.24 1.28
CA ASN A 86 2.53 -1.04 1.27
C ASN A 86 1.96 -1.43 2.63
N TYR A 87 0.85 -2.17 2.63
CA TYR A 87 0.23 -2.70 3.85
C TYR A 87 0.94 -3.99 4.27
N LEU A 88 1.38 -4.06 5.52
CA LEU A 88 2.07 -5.21 6.10
C LEU A 88 1.15 -6.01 7.02
N LEU A 89 0.30 -5.31 7.76
CA LEU A 89 -0.59 -5.87 8.76
C LEU A 89 -1.96 -5.20 8.69
N LEU A 90 -3.00 -6.03 8.77
CA LEU A 90 -4.36 -5.65 9.11
C LEU A 90 -4.83 -6.52 10.27
N ASP A 91 -5.29 -5.91 11.36
CA ASP A 91 -5.84 -6.65 12.49
C ASP A 91 -6.88 -5.82 13.26
N PHE A 92 -7.55 -6.43 14.23
CA PHE A 92 -8.55 -5.80 15.08
C PHE A 92 -8.21 -5.96 16.56
N TYR A 93 -8.27 -4.87 17.32
CA TYR A 93 -8.14 -4.91 18.77
C TYR A 93 -9.38 -4.27 19.39
N ARG A 94 -10.11 -5.04 20.19
CA ARG A 94 -11.37 -4.61 20.84
C ARG A 94 -12.37 -3.98 19.85
N GLY A 95 -12.52 -4.58 18.66
CA GLY A 95 -13.45 -4.11 17.62
C GLY A 95 -12.98 -2.86 16.85
N VAL A 96 -11.73 -2.44 17.02
CA VAL A 96 -11.13 -1.32 16.27
C VAL A 96 -10.07 -1.86 15.31
N PRO A 97 -10.11 -1.51 14.01
CA PRO A 97 -9.11 -1.96 13.06
C PRO A 97 -7.79 -1.20 13.20
N TRP A 98 -6.71 -1.90 12.90
CA TRP A 98 -5.34 -1.40 12.89
C TRP A 98 -4.65 -1.78 11.60
N LEU A 99 -3.82 -0.88 11.09
CA LEU A 99 -2.99 -1.08 9.91
C LEU A 99 -1.54 -0.75 10.25
N ILE A 100 -0.61 -1.53 9.70
CA ILE A 100 0.81 -1.15 9.64
C ILE A 100 1.20 -1.02 8.18
N VAL A 101 1.79 0.12 7.85
CA VAL A 101 2.21 0.47 6.50
C VAL A 101 3.73 0.64 6.48
N SER A 102 4.41 -0.01 5.54
CA SER A 102 5.81 0.34 5.20
C SER A 102 5.83 1.57 4.31
N VAL A 103 6.64 2.56 4.67
CA VAL A 103 6.78 3.81 3.92
C VAL A 103 7.79 3.64 2.80
N GLY A 104 7.31 3.65 1.56
CA GLY A 104 8.14 3.55 0.36
C GLY A 104 8.50 4.91 -0.26
N PRO A 105 9.42 4.94 -1.22
CA PRO A 105 9.62 6.10 -2.09
C PRO A 105 8.32 6.65 -2.70
N PHE A 106 8.29 7.97 -2.89
CA PHE A 106 7.20 8.72 -3.52
C PHE A 106 5.87 8.72 -2.74
N SER A 107 5.89 8.35 -1.46
CA SER A 107 4.73 8.52 -0.57
C SER A 107 4.61 9.96 -0.13
N VAL A 108 3.69 10.69 -0.76
CA VAL A 108 3.53 12.14 -0.61
C VAL A 108 2.51 12.54 0.45
N ASP A 109 1.67 11.61 0.89
CA ASP A 109 0.62 11.86 1.89
C ASP A 109 1.06 11.51 3.33
N THR A 110 2.38 11.39 3.56
CA THR A 110 2.95 11.05 4.87
C THR A 110 4.19 11.89 5.15
N ASP A 111 4.34 12.32 6.40
CA ASP A 111 5.55 13.00 6.88
C ASP A 111 6.62 12.00 7.34
N CYS A 112 6.31 10.71 7.30
CA CYS A 112 7.22 9.65 7.70
C CYS A 112 8.34 9.46 6.66
N PRO A 113 9.59 9.24 7.08
CA PRO A 113 10.70 9.02 6.15
C PRO A 113 10.56 7.67 5.43
N ILE A 114 11.17 7.59 4.24
CA ILE A 114 11.29 6.34 3.48
C ILE A 114 12.01 5.28 4.33
N GLY A 115 11.49 4.05 4.32
CA GLY A 115 12.02 2.93 5.08
C GLY A 115 11.52 2.85 6.53
N SER A 116 10.66 3.79 6.96
CA SER A 116 9.97 3.68 8.26
C SER A 116 8.65 2.92 8.15
N TYR A 117 8.02 2.72 9.31
CA TYR A 117 6.68 2.19 9.42
C TYR A 117 5.73 3.24 9.97
N GLU A 118 4.51 3.25 9.46
CA GLU A 118 3.42 4.08 9.95
C GLU A 118 2.28 3.19 10.45
N THR A 119 1.81 3.46 11.67
CA THR A 119 0.72 2.71 12.32
C THR A 119 -0.55 3.53 12.24
N PHE A 120 -1.63 2.95 11.72
CA PHE A 120 -2.92 3.60 11.64
C PHE A 120 -3.98 2.86 12.45
N THR A 121 -4.87 3.61 13.07
CA THR A 121 -6.09 3.06 13.67
C THR A 121 -7.27 4.03 13.48
N GLN A 122 -8.47 3.56 13.80
CA GLN A 122 -9.69 4.35 13.75
C GLN A 122 -9.91 5.12 15.06
N VAL A 123 -9.83 6.45 14.99
CA VAL A 123 -10.13 7.36 16.10
C VAL A 123 -11.30 8.24 15.69
N ASN A 124 -12.41 8.16 16.42
CA ASN A 124 -13.65 8.89 16.14
C ASN A 124 -14.16 8.70 14.69
N GLY A 125 -14.02 7.50 14.14
CA GLY A 125 -14.49 7.17 12.79
C GLY A 125 -13.59 7.65 11.64
N ALA A 126 -12.41 8.17 11.95
CA ALA A 126 -11.40 8.52 10.95
C ALA A 126 -10.09 7.76 11.18
N TRP A 127 -9.39 7.44 10.10
CA TRP A 127 -8.04 6.93 10.17
C TRP A 127 -7.08 7.98 10.71
N ARG A 128 -6.27 7.60 11.69
CA ARG A 128 -5.22 8.44 12.25
C ARG A 128 -3.94 7.64 12.38
N SER A 129 -2.84 8.28 11.99
CA SER A 129 -1.49 7.84 12.32
C SER A 129 -1.28 7.97 13.83
N VAL A 130 -0.82 6.91 14.47
CA VAL A 130 -0.56 6.84 15.91
C VAL A 130 0.84 6.29 16.14
N SER A 131 1.37 6.47 17.35
CA SER A 131 2.68 5.89 17.66
C SER A 131 2.58 4.36 17.64
N TYR A 132 3.64 3.72 17.17
CA TYR A 132 3.82 2.28 17.32
C TYR A 132 3.76 1.84 18.79
N THR A 133 4.11 2.71 19.75
CA THR A 133 4.02 2.38 21.18
C THR A 133 2.58 2.10 21.64
N ASP A 134 1.58 2.57 20.88
CA ASP A 134 0.16 2.30 21.10
C ASP A 134 -0.31 1.03 20.39
N LEU A 135 0.53 0.41 19.55
CA LEU A 135 0.16 -0.82 18.85
C LEU A 135 -0.13 -1.95 19.86
N PRO A 136 -1.26 -2.66 19.71
CA PRO A 136 -1.55 -3.84 20.50
C PRO A 136 -0.41 -4.87 20.46
N ARG A 137 -0.03 -5.40 21.62
CA ARG A 137 1.16 -6.25 21.79
C ARG A 137 1.01 -7.61 21.09
N GLU A 138 -0.22 -8.00 20.80
CA GLU A 138 -0.59 -9.21 20.09
C GLU A 138 -0.18 -9.14 18.61
N PHE A 139 -0.06 -7.93 18.04
CA PHE A 139 0.26 -7.71 16.64
C PHE A 139 1.77 -7.79 16.42
N THR A 140 2.23 -9.02 16.16
CA THR A 140 3.68 -9.33 16.17
C THR A 140 4.26 -9.71 14.80
N LYS A 141 3.41 -10.00 13.81
CA LYS A 141 3.85 -10.49 12.49
C LYS A 141 3.02 -9.88 11.37
N PRO A 142 3.62 -9.57 10.20
CA PRO A 142 2.86 -9.25 9.00
C PRO A 142 1.88 -10.38 8.64
N ASN A 143 0.74 -10.02 8.07
CA ASN A 143 -0.28 -10.95 7.61
C ASN A 143 -0.88 -10.58 6.24
N MET A 144 -0.24 -9.66 5.53
CA MET A 144 -0.63 -9.21 4.19
C MET A 144 0.48 -9.49 3.18
N ALA A 145 0.10 -9.65 1.90
CA ALA A 145 1.09 -9.82 0.85
C ALA A 145 1.82 -8.50 0.57
N VAL A 146 3.15 -8.59 0.52
CA VAL A 146 4.06 -7.45 0.26
C VAL A 146 4.91 -7.82 -0.94
N GLU A 147 5.14 -6.84 -1.83
CA GLU A 147 5.94 -6.91 -3.07
C GLU A 147 5.75 -8.14 -3.99
N TYR A 148 5.34 -7.88 -5.23
CA TYR A 148 5.42 -8.88 -6.30
C TYR A 148 6.64 -8.53 -7.15
N THR A 149 7.74 -9.24 -6.96
CA THR A 149 8.86 -9.15 -7.90
C THR A 149 8.39 -9.72 -9.25
N PRO A 150 8.98 -9.30 -10.38
CA PRO A 150 8.62 -9.80 -11.71
C PRO A 150 8.63 -11.34 -11.82
N ASP A 151 9.48 -11.99 -11.02
CA ASP A 151 9.68 -13.45 -11.00
C ASP A 151 8.71 -14.21 -10.07
N MET A 152 7.94 -13.50 -9.24
CA MET A 152 6.89 -14.10 -8.41
C MET A 152 5.55 -14.14 -9.16
N PRO A 153 4.77 -15.24 -9.06
CA PRO A 153 3.46 -15.31 -9.70
C PRO A 153 2.57 -14.19 -9.17
N ASP A 154 2.40 -13.16 -9.98
CA ASP A 154 1.64 -11.96 -9.64
C ASP A 154 0.16 -12.32 -9.41
N PRO A 155 -0.33 -12.28 -8.16
CA PRO A 155 -1.70 -12.64 -7.84
C PRO A 155 -2.71 -11.64 -8.40
N ARG A 156 -2.27 -10.41 -8.74
CA ARG A 156 -3.07 -9.43 -9.48
C ARG A 156 -3.50 -9.96 -10.85
N LYS A 157 -2.77 -10.92 -11.43
CA LYS A 157 -3.05 -11.46 -12.77
C LYS A 157 -4.06 -12.59 -12.80
N LYS A 158 -4.42 -13.19 -11.65
CA LYS A 158 -5.22 -14.42 -11.62
C LYS A 158 -6.66 -14.23 -11.14
N GLY A 159 -7.08 -13.04 -10.71
CA GLY A 159 -8.44 -12.79 -10.19
C GLY A 159 -8.84 -13.67 -9.00
N LYS A 160 -7.87 -14.42 -8.44
CA LYS A 160 -8.06 -15.34 -7.33
C LYS A 160 -7.83 -14.60 -6.02
N THR A 161 -8.59 -14.97 -5.00
CA THR A 161 -8.31 -14.55 -3.62
C THR A 161 -7.05 -15.28 -3.16
N LEU A 162 -6.06 -14.56 -2.66
CA LEU A 162 -4.91 -15.13 -1.98
C LEU A 162 -5.35 -15.65 -0.61
N SER A 163 -5.14 -16.93 -0.34
CA SER A 163 -5.40 -17.51 0.99
C SER A 163 -4.40 -17.00 2.03
N ALA A 164 -4.79 -17.04 3.31
CA ALA A 164 -3.89 -16.68 4.40
C ALA A 164 -2.61 -17.55 4.38
N GLU A 165 -2.72 -18.82 4.01
CA GLU A 165 -1.59 -19.74 3.91
C GLU A 165 -0.63 -19.36 2.78
N GLU A 166 -1.14 -18.92 1.62
CA GLU A 166 -0.30 -18.42 0.53
C GLU A 166 0.43 -17.14 0.94
N ILE A 167 -0.26 -16.22 1.62
CA ILE A 167 0.34 -14.98 2.12
C ILE A 167 1.46 -15.28 3.12
N GLN A 168 1.24 -16.21 4.06
CA GLN A 168 2.28 -16.61 5.02
C GLN A 168 3.49 -17.26 4.32
N LYS A 169 3.26 -18.05 3.26
CA LYS A 169 4.36 -18.60 2.44
C LYS A 169 5.15 -17.50 1.73
N LEU A 170 4.47 -16.49 1.16
CA LEU A 170 5.11 -15.33 0.51
C LEU A 170 5.97 -14.52 1.50
N ILE A 171 5.41 -14.19 2.67
CA ILE A 171 6.14 -13.48 3.73
C ILE A 171 7.38 -14.29 4.16
N ALA A 172 7.23 -15.62 4.32
CA ALA A 172 8.32 -16.49 4.69
C ALA A 172 9.40 -16.61 3.60
N SER A 173 9.04 -16.64 2.31
CA SER A 173 10.02 -16.66 1.22
C SER A 173 10.79 -15.35 1.14
N MET A 174 10.14 -14.21 1.34
CA MET A 174 10.81 -12.91 1.32
C MET A 174 11.81 -12.73 2.46
N LYS A 175 11.51 -13.25 3.66
CA LYS A 175 12.48 -13.28 4.77
C LYS A 175 13.78 -13.99 4.39
N ARG A 176 13.72 -15.02 3.54
CA ARG A 176 14.91 -15.77 3.10
C ARG A 176 15.70 -15.03 2.02
N VAL A 177 15.01 -14.39 1.07
CA VAL A 177 15.65 -13.64 -0.02
C VAL A 177 16.40 -12.41 0.51
N LEU A 178 15.76 -11.65 1.42
CA LEU A 178 16.37 -10.44 1.96
C LEU A 178 17.47 -10.74 2.99
N ALA A 179 17.38 -11.83 3.76
CA ALA A 179 18.48 -12.28 4.63
C ALA A 179 19.76 -12.61 3.85
N GLY A 180 19.66 -12.95 2.55
CA GLY A 180 20.80 -13.22 1.68
C GLY A 180 21.30 -12.02 0.86
N ALA A 181 20.48 -10.99 0.66
CA ALA A 181 20.80 -9.86 -0.23
C ALA A 181 20.94 -8.50 0.47
N SER A 182 20.24 -8.26 1.59
CA SER A 182 20.16 -6.93 2.22
C SER A 182 19.96 -6.96 3.75
N GLY A 183 19.89 -8.12 4.39
CA GLY A 183 19.79 -8.26 5.84
C GLY A 183 18.45 -7.84 6.47
N THR A 184 17.46 -7.40 5.69
CA THR A 184 16.17 -6.93 6.21
C THR A 184 15.28 -8.10 6.65
N THR A 185 15.30 -8.39 7.95
CA THR A 185 14.31 -9.28 8.56
C THR A 185 13.01 -8.50 8.73
N TRP A 186 11.91 -8.95 8.12
CA TRP A 186 10.55 -8.41 8.35
C TRP A 186 10.11 -8.62 9.81
N ARG A 187 10.62 -7.80 10.72
CA ARG A 187 10.01 -7.47 12.00
C ARG A 187 9.12 -6.27 11.74
N LEU A 188 7.92 -6.24 12.33
CA LEU A 188 6.96 -5.14 12.12
C LEU A 188 7.56 -3.76 12.42
N VAL A 189 8.64 -3.70 13.21
CA VAL A 189 9.45 -2.51 13.36
C VAL A 189 10.93 -2.87 13.48
N GLU A 190 11.71 -2.39 12.52
CA GLU A 190 13.16 -2.35 12.64
C GLU A 190 13.58 -1.42 13.76
N LYS A 191 14.68 -1.76 14.42
CA LYS A 191 15.28 -0.91 15.44
C LYS A 191 16.55 -0.31 14.86
N ASN A 192 16.80 0.97 15.13
CA ASN A 192 18.07 1.58 14.78
C ASN A 192 19.22 0.95 15.59
N SER A 193 20.46 1.38 15.33
CA SER A 193 21.67 0.92 16.04
C SER A 193 21.64 1.08 17.56
N HIS A 194 20.70 1.87 18.09
CA HIS A 194 20.48 2.11 19.52
C HIS A 194 19.31 1.30 20.11
N GLY A 195 18.75 0.36 19.35
CA GLY A 195 17.64 -0.47 19.79
C GLY A 195 16.28 0.25 19.86
N ARG A 196 16.16 1.46 19.30
CA ARG A 196 14.90 2.21 19.27
C ARG A 196 14.09 1.88 18.02
N PRO A 197 12.76 1.76 18.13
CA PRO A 197 11.88 1.57 16.99
C PRO A 197 12.07 2.65 15.92
N ILE A 198 12.14 2.25 14.65
CA ILE A 198 12.06 3.16 13.48
C ILE A 198 10.57 3.38 13.18
N ASP A 199 9.90 4.06 14.11
CA ASP A 199 8.53 4.52 14.00
C ASP A 199 8.52 5.95 13.46
N CYS A 200 7.53 6.28 12.64
CA CYS A 200 7.30 7.63 12.13
C CYS A 200 7.35 8.70 13.24
N GLN A 201 6.69 8.46 14.37
CA GLN A 201 6.71 9.40 15.50
C GLN A 201 8.05 9.45 16.24
N ALA A 202 8.85 8.38 16.18
CA ALA A 202 10.17 8.32 16.80
C ALA A 202 11.26 9.02 15.96
N TYR A 203 11.05 9.16 14.65
CA TYR A 203 12.08 9.66 13.73
C TYR A 203 12.50 11.12 13.97
N PRO A 204 11.58 12.09 14.20
CA PRO A 204 11.97 13.48 14.49
C PRO A 204 12.86 13.62 15.74
N ALA A 205 12.68 12.74 16.74
CA ALA A 205 13.47 12.74 17.96
C ALA A 205 14.92 12.24 17.78
N VAL A 206 15.20 11.53 16.68
CA VAL A 206 16.56 11.09 16.32
C VAL A 206 17.32 12.23 15.64
N LYS A 207 16.69 12.94 14.68
CA LYS A 207 17.30 14.06 13.94
C LYS A 207 17.85 15.16 14.87
N ASN A 208 17.09 15.55 15.88
CA ASN A 208 17.48 16.61 16.82
C ASN A 208 18.65 16.25 17.77
N LYS A 209 19.07 14.97 17.83
CA LYS A 209 20.22 14.55 18.64
C LYS A 209 21.52 14.49 17.83
N ASP A 210 21.42 14.19 16.53
CA ASP A 210 22.58 14.08 15.66
C ASP A 210 23.05 15.45 15.13
N ASP A 211 22.16 16.45 15.07
CA ASP A 211 22.50 17.85 14.74
C ASP A 211 23.15 18.63 15.91
N LYS A 212 23.38 17.99 17.06
CA LYS A 212 23.96 18.62 18.28
C LYS A 212 25.35 18.11 18.65
N LYS A 213 26.07 17.49 17.70
CA LYS A 213 27.40 16.93 17.95
C LYS A 213 28.48 17.59 17.12
#